data_AF-A0A9X8QS87-F1
#
_entry.id   AF-A0A9X8QS87-F1
#
_cell.length_a   1.000
_cell.length_b   1.000
_cell.length_c   1.000
_cell.angle_alpha   90.00
_cell.angle_beta   90.00
_cell.angle_gamma   90.00
#
_symmetry.space_group_name_H-M   'P 1'
#
loop_
_entity.id
_entity.type
_entity.pdbx_description
1 polymer ?
#
loop_
_entity_poly.entity_id
_entity_poly.type
_entity_poly.pdbx_seq_one_letter_code
_entity_poly.pdbx_strand_id
1 'polypeptide(L)'
;MRRTLTAIRRTIAAALAAGRHLRYTALSGEVAAQVAAGRLVRTGDLLDRLGAGDLPDGQKSWFGRHVAKAYRGMHGGADAVRVWAQHRTTGRWIHVHVYAPAEAALYAGLASYKATRHLTQAQFTEAA
;
A
#
# COMPACT_ATOMS: atom_id res chain seq x y z
N MET A 1 11.15 21.65 -38.54
CA MET A 1 10.37 20.47 -38.09
C MET A 1 9.17 20.93 -37.27
N ARG A 2 7.95 20.89 -37.81
CA ARG A 2 6.73 21.12 -37.01
C ARG A 2 6.46 19.85 -36.21
N ARG A 3 6.60 19.91 -34.87
CA ARG A 3 6.06 18.85 -34.01
C ARG A 3 4.54 18.83 -34.21
N THR A 4 3.99 17.67 -34.51
CA THR A 4 2.52 17.49 -34.62
C THR A 4 1.87 17.81 -33.28
N LEU A 5 0.65 18.35 -33.29
CA LEU A 5 -0.10 18.68 -32.06
C LEU A 5 -0.21 17.49 -31.10
N THR A 6 -0.29 16.27 -31.64
CA THR A 6 -0.27 15.01 -30.88
C THR A 6 1.02 14.81 -30.10
N ALA A 7 2.18 15.11 -30.69
CA ALA A 7 3.47 15.01 -30.00
C ALA A 7 3.54 16.00 -28.84
N ILE A 8 3.09 17.25 -29.05
CA ILE A 8 3.05 18.29 -28.01
C ILE A 8 2.16 17.85 -26.83
N ARG A 9 0.95 17.37 -27.11
CA ARG A 9 0.02 16.87 -26.07
C ARG A 9 0.60 15.72 -25.26
N ARG A 10 1.27 14.76 -25.92
CA ARG A 10 1.95 13.65 -25.26
C ARG A 10 3.09 14.14 -24.35
N THR A 11 3.90 15.08 -24.82
CA THR A 11 4.98 15.67 -24.01
C THR A 11 4.42 16.38 -22.77
N ILE A 12 3.36 17.19 -22.92
CA ILE A 12 2.71 17.88 -21.79
C ILE A 12 2.14 16.86 -20.79
N ALA A 13 1.44 15.83 -21.27
CA ALA A 13 0.89 14.79 -20.42
C ALA A 13 1.99 14.04 -19.64
N ALA A 14 3.11 13.71 -20.30
CA ALA A 14 4.26 13.08 -19.65
C ALA A 14 4.89 14.00 -18.59
N ALA A 15 5.08 15.29 -18.88
CA ALA A 15 5.62 16.25 -17.93
C ALA A 15 4.71 16.40 -16.69
N LEU A 16 3.39 16.49 -16.89
CA LEU A 16 2.41 16.55 -15.79
C LEU A 16 2.42 15.26 -14.96
N ALA A 17 2.52 14.10 -15.60
CA ALA A 17 2.59 12.82 -14.91
C ALA A 17 3.87 12.70 -14.06
N ALA A 18 5.02 13.03 -14.64
CA ALA A 18 6.30 13.04 -13.93
C ALA A 18 6.30 14.04 -12.76
N GLY A 19 5.78 15.25 -12.98
CA GLY A 19 5.66 16.27 -11.93
C GLY A 19 4.78 15.83 -10.76
N ARG A 20 3.66 15.14 -11.03
CA ARG A 20 2.82 14.55 -9.96
C ARG A 20 3.55 13.46 -9.19
N HIS A 21 4.25 12.56 -9.89
CA HIS A 21 5.01 11.50 -9.23
C HIS A 21 6.11 12.06 -8.33
N LEU A 22 6.89 13.02 -8.83
CA LEU A 22 7.91 13.71 -8.04
C LEU A 22 7.31 14.42 -6.82
N ARG A 23 6.17 15.11 -6.99
CA ARG A 23 5.49 15.78 -5.87
C ARG A 23 5.10 14.81 -4.75
N TYR A 24 4.42 13.71 -5.06
CA TYR A 24 3.90 12.82 -4.02
C TYR A 24 4.99 11.96 -3.37
N THR A 25 6.03 11.60 -4.13
CA THR A 25 7.21 10.95 -3.57
C THR A 25 7.98 11.90 -2.65
N ALA A 26 8.17 13.17 -3.05
CA ALA A 26 8.79 14.19 -2.21
C ALA A 26 7.98 14.47 -0.92
N LEU A 27 6.65 14.57 -1.00
CA LEU A 27 5.79 14.72 0.17
C LEU A 27 5.89 13.53 1.16
N SER A 28 6.21 12.36 0.66
CA SER A 28 6.39 11.15 1.50
C SER A 28 7.78 11.06 2.12
N GLY A 29 8.77 11.78 1.57
CA GLY A 29 10.13 11.88 2.10
C GLY A 29 10.77 10.52 2.42
N GLU A 30 11.37 10.43 3.60
CA GLU A 30 12.04 9.22 4.10
C GLU A 30 11.10 8.01 4.16
N VAL A 31 9.80 8.19 4.40
CA VAL A 31 8.84 7.07 4.44
C VAL A 31 8.79 6.37 3.08
N ALA A 32 8.82 7.11 1.97
CA ALA A 32 8.88 6.50 0.64
C ALA A 32 10.18 5.72 0.42
N ALA A 33 11.32 6.21 0.93
CA ALA A 33 12.59 5.50 0.87
C ALA A 33 12.55 4.20 1.70
N GLN A 34 11.95 4.22 2.88
CA GLN A 34 11.77 3.03 3.72
C GLN A 34 10.83 2.00 3.09
N VAL A 35 9.76 2.44 2.42
CA VAL A 35 8.87 1.56 1.66
C VAL A 35 9.61 0.93 0.47
N ALA A 36 10.37 1.73 -0.29
CA ALA A 36 11.17 1.23 -1.40
C ALA A 36 12.24 0.23 -0.95
N ALA A 37 12.85 0.45 0.22
CA ALA A 37 13.81 -0.45 0.84
C ALA A 37 13.17 -1.69 1.50
N GLY A 38 11.83 -1.82 1.50
CA GLY A 38 11.11 -2.92 2.14
C GLY A 38 11.12 -2.91 3.68
N ARG A 39 11.63 -1.83 4.30
CA ARG A 39 11.60 -1.63 5.76
C ARG A 39 10.19 -1.29 6.27
N LEU A 40 9.37 -0.71 5.39
CA LEU A 40 7.96 -0.50 5.60
C LEU A 40 7.16 -1.15 4.48
N VAL A 41 5.96 -1.64 4.80
CA VAL A 41 5.08 -2.33 3.84
C VAL A 41 3.67 -1.76 3.88
N ARG A 42 3.06 -1.63 2.69
CA ARG A 42 1.64 -1.33 2.56
C ARG A 42 0.85 -2.64 2.70
N THR A 43 -0.36 -2.58 3.26
CA THR A 43 -1.20 -3.77 3.44
C THR A 43 -1.48 -4.52 2.13
N GLY A 44 -1.65 -3.79 1.02
CA GLY A 44 -1.81 -4.41 -0.30
C GLY A 44 -0.57 -5.19 -0.76
N ASP A 45 0.63 -4.67 -0.51
CA ASP A 45 1.87 -5.37 -0.88
C ASP A 45 2.08 -6.63 -0.03
N LEU A 46 1.68 -6.60 1.25
CA LEU A 46 1.67 -7.79 2.10
C LEU A 46 0.72 -8.86 1.53
N LEU A 47 -0.51 -8.48 1.16
CA LEU A 47 -1.47 -9.43 0.59
C LEU A 47 -0.95 -10.06 -0.70
N ASP A 48 -0.30 -9.27 -1.57
CA ASP A 48 0.30 -9.82 -2.78
C ASP A 48 1.39 -10.85 -2.46
N ARG A 49 2.23 -10.61 -1.43
CA ARG A 49 3.27 -11.56 -0.99
C ARG A 49 2.69 -12.83 -0.37
N LEU A 50 1.53 -12.74 0.26
CA LEU A 50 0.83 -13.89 0.87
C LEU A 50 -0.07 -14.65 -0.12
N GLY A 51 0.00 -14.33 -1.42
CA GLY A 51 -0.80 -14.99 -2.45
C GLY A 51 -2.26 -14.54 -2.53
N ALA A 52 -2.65 -13.47 -1.82
CA ALA A 52 -3.98 -12.87 -1.83
C ALA A 52 -4.04 -11.56 -2.64
N GLY A 53 -3.19 -11.46 -3.66
CA GLY A 53 -3.09 -10.28 -4.53
C GLY A 53 -4.24 -10.14 -5.52
N ASP A 54 -5.01 -11.19 -5.74
CA ASP A 54 -6.20 -11.23 -6.59
C ASP A 54 -7.47 -10.70 -5.88
N LEU A 55 -7.41 -10.48 -4.57
CA LEU A 55 -8.53 -9.92 -3.81
C LEU A 55 -9.01 -8.59 -4.43
N PRO A 56 -10.33 -8.37 -4.54
CA PRO A 56 -10.87 -7.10 -5.02
C PRO A 56 -10.37 -5.91 -4.19
N ASP A 57 -10.14 -4.76 -4.84
CA ASP A 57 -9.63 -3.55 -4.17
C ASP A 57 -10.46 -3.15 -2.94
N GLY A 58 -11.78 -3.34 -2.99
CA GLY A 58 -12.67 -3.13 -1.85
C GLY A 58 -12.31 -4.02 -0.65
N GLN A 59 -12.01 -5.30 -0.88
CA GLN A 59 -11.58 -6.24 0.17
C GLN A 59 -10.19 -5.90 0.70
N LYS A 60 -9.24 -5.53 -0.17
CA LYS A 60 -7.91 -5.04 0.25
C LYS A 60 -8.02 -3.78 1.14
N SER A 61 -8.94 -2.88 0.82
CA SER A 61 -9.24 -1.69 1.62
C SER A 61 -9.84 -2.05 2.98
N TRP A 62 -10.79 -2.99 3.02
CA TRP A 62 -11.36 -3.51 4.26
C TRP A 62 -10.29 -4.17 5.14
N PHE A 63 -9.43 -5.01 4.58
CA PHE A 63 -8.28 -5.56 5.30
C PHE A 63 -7.41 -4.44 5.91
N GLY A 64 -7.10 -3.40 5.14
CA GLY A 64 -6.36 -2.23 5.65
C GLY A 64 -7.01 -1.56 6.85
N ARG A 65 -8.36 -1.50 6.90
CA ARG A 65 -9.10 -0.97 8.06
C ARG A 65 -8.98 -1.87 9.29
N HIS A 66 -8.98 -3.19 9.11
CA HIS A 66 -8.76 -4.13 10.21
C HIS A 66 -7.36 -3.99 10.80
N VAL A 67 -6.33 -3.88 9.96
CA VAL A 67 -4.95 -3.63 10.41
C VAL A 67 -4.85 -2.30 11.15
N ALA A 68 -5.40 -1.21 10.60
CA ALA A 68 -5.36 0.10 11.25
C ALA A 68 -6.07 0.10 12.61
N LYS A 69 -7.20 -0.62 12.73
CA LYS A 69 -7.89 -0.81 14.01
C LYS A 69 -7.02 -1.57 15.01
N ALA A 70 -6.39 -2.67 14.59
CA ALA A 70 -5.50 -3.45 15.43
C ALA A 70 -4.29 -2.62 15.89
N TYR A 71 -3.68 -1.86 14.97
CA TYR A 71 -2.55 -0.99 15.27
C TYR A 71 -2.91 0.05 16.33
N ARG A 72 -4.04 0.77 16.16
CA ARG A 72 -4.52 1.72 17.18
C ARG A 72 -4.75 1.03 18.53
N GLY A 73 -5.26 -0.19 18.55
CA GLY A 73 -5.44 -0.95 19.79
C GLY A 73 -4.12 -1.27 20.51
N MET A 74 -3.05 -1.52 19.74
CA MET A 74 -1.71 -1.88 20.27
C MET A 74 -0.88 -0.64 20.65
N HIS A 75 -1.09 0.48 19.97
CA HIS A 75 -0.27 1.69 20.09
C HIS A 75 -1.02 2.85 20.76
N GLY A 76 -1.90 2.56 21.72
CA GLY A 76 -2.55 3.59 22.55
C GLY A 76 -3.45 4.57 21.78
N GLY A 77 -4.04 4.13 20.67
CA GLY A 77 -4.87 4.95 19.79
C GLY A 77 -4.12 5.69 18.69
N ALA A 78 -2.78 5.61 18.65
CA ALA A 78 -1.98 6.25 17.61
C ALA A 78 -2.19 5.58 16.23
N ASP A 79 -2.22 6.42 15.19
CA ASP A 79 -2.24 5.94 13.80
C ASP A 79 -0.83 5.62 13.33
N ALA A 80 -0.71 4.58 12.50
CA ALA A 80 0.54 4.27 11.82
C ALA A 80 0.92 5.38 10.84
N VAL A 81 2.23 5.52 10.57
CA VAL A 81 2.75 6.43 9.55
C VAL A 81 2.13 6.15 8.18
N ARG A 82 2.06 7.19 7.35
CA ARG A 82 1.41 7.13 6.03
C ARG A 82 2.36 7.51 4.91
N VAL A 83 2.11 6.96 3.74
CA VAL A 83 2.86 7.22 2.50
C VAL A 83 1.89 7.50 1.37
N TRP A 84 2.24 8.43 0.47
CA TRP A 84 1.50 8.56 -0.78
C TRP A 84 1.89 7.41 -1.71
N ALA A 85 0.89 6.68 -2.18
CA ALA A 85 1.04 5.58 -3.10
C ALA A 85 0.12 5.78 -4.30
N GLN A 86 0.59 5.41 -5.48
CA GLN A 86 -0.28 5.33 -6.64
C GLN A 86 -1.08 4.04 -6.60
N HIS A 87 -2.41 4.15 -6.63
CA HIS A 87 -3.32 3.02 -6.72
C HIS A 87 -3.14 2.31 -8.06
N ARG A 88 -2.90 0.99 -8.04
CA ARG A 88 -2.49 0.25 -9.24
C ARG A 88 -3.57 0.18 -10.31
N THR A 89 -4.84 0.06 -9.92
CA THR A 89 -5.97 -0.08 -10.85
C THR A 89 -6.53 1.26 -11.34
N THR A 90 -6.54 2.29 -10.48
CA THR A 90 -7.18 3.59 -10.80
C THR A 90 -6.17 4.67 -11.18
N GLY A 91 -4.87 4.43 -10.95
CA GLY A 91 -3.81 5.41 -11.17
C GLY A 91 -3.85 6.62 -10.24
N ARG A 92 -4.82 6.67 -9.30
CA ARG A 92 -5.00 7.79 -8.35
C ARG A 92 -3.95 7.70 -7.24
N TRP A 93 -3.46 8.85 -6.80
CA TRP A 93 -2.62 8.93 -5.62
C TRP A 93 -3.49 8.88 -4.36
N ILE A 94 -3.15 7.99 -3.45
CA ILE A 94 -3.85 7.78 -2.19
C ILE A 94 -2.85 7.76 -1.04
N HIS A 95 -3.28 8.23 0.13
CA HIS A 95 -2.45 8.27 1.32
C HIS A 95 -2.75 7.04 2.18
N VAL A 96 -1.83 6.10 2.28
CA VAL A 96 -2.06 4.79 2.92
C VAL A 96 -1.15 4.59 4.12
N HIS A 97 -1.64 3.87 5.14
CA HIS A 97 -0.80 3.47 6.27
C HIS A 97 0.24 2.44 5.83
N VAL A 98 1.41 2.54 6.43
CA VAL A 98 2.51 1.60 6.25
C VAL A 98 3.01 1.13 7.61
N TYR A 99 3.52 -0.10 7.62
CA TYR A 99 3.84 -0.82 8.84
C TYR A 99 5.20 -1.49 8.70
N ALA A 100 5.88 -1.76 9.82
CA ALA A 100 7.00 -2.69 9.80
C ALA A 100 6.50 -4.07 9.32
N PRO A 101 7.24 -4.82 8.50
CA PRO A 101 6.80 -6.12 7.98
C PRO A 101 6.40 -7.14 9.06
N ALA A 102 7.01 -7.07 10.24
CA ALA A 102 6.74 -7.93 11.39
C ALA A 102 5.80 -7.29 12.43
N GLU A 103 5.10 -6.20 12.08
CA GLU A 103 4.16 -5.53 12.98
C GLU A 103 3.00 -6.47 13.36
N ALA A 104 2.75 -6.63 14.66
CA ALA A 104 1.73 -7.56 15.17
C ALA A 104 0.31 -7.20 14.68
N ALA A 105 0.05 -5.91 14.42
CA ALA A 105 -1.21 -5.45 13.86
C ALA A 105 -1.53 -6.05 12.48
N LEU A 106 -0.51 -6.38 11.67
CA LEU A 106 -0.71 -7.03 10.36
C LEU A 106 -1.31 -8.42 10.54
N TYR A 107 -0.72 -9.21 11.44
CA TYR A 107 -1.21 -10.55 11.78
C TYR A 107 -2.61 -10.52 12.41
N ALA A 108 -2.84 -9.61 13.37
CA ALA A 108 -4.17 -9.42 13.96
C ALA A 108 -5.22 -9.00 12.92
N GLY A 109 -4.83 -8.16 11.94
CA GLY A 109 -5.67 -7.80 10.81
C GLY A 109 -6.03 -9.01 9.94
N LEU A 110 -5.05 -9.87 9.62
CA LEU A 110 -5.27 -11.06 8.81
C LEU A 110 -6.25 -12.03 9.50
N ALA A 111 -6.03 -12.30 10.78
CA ALA A 111 -6.82 -13.21 11.58
C ALA A 111 -8.27 -12.72 11.79
N SER A 112 -8.46 -11.40 11.94
CA SER A 112 -9.77 -10.81 12.24
C SER A 112 -10.65 -10.61 11.00
N TYR A 113 -10.06 -10.46 9.81
CA TYR A 113 -10.83 -10.21 8.60
C TYR A 113 -11.15 -11.51 7.86
N LYS A 114 -12.44 -11.77 7.65
CA LYS A 114 -12.94 -13.03 7.09
C LYS A 114 -12.31 -13.42 5.74
N ALA A 115 -12.01 -12.45 4.87
CA ALA A 115 -11.45 -12.74 3.56
C ALA A 115 -9.96 -13.06 3.58
N THR A 116 -9.26 -12.82 4.70
CA THR A 116 -7.82 -13.04 4.84
C THR A 116 -7.49 -14.04 5.95
N ARG A 117 -8.47 -14.47 6.76
CA ARG A 117 -8.26 -15.38 7.89
C ARG A 117 -7.67 -16.74 7.47
N HIS A 118 -7.93 -17.21 6.26
CA HIS A 118 -7.34 -18.44 5.75
C HIS A 118 -5.82 -18.32 5.56
N LEU A 119 -5.30 -17.11 5.32
CA LEU A 119 -3.87 -16.86 5.13
C LEU A 119 -3.06 -17.06 6.43
N THR A 120 -3.70 -16.88 7.59
CA THR A 120 -3.02 -17.15 8.87
C THR A 120 -2.87 -18.64 9.12
N GLN A 121 -3.78 -19.48 8.61
CA GLN A 121 -3.70 -20.93 8.82
C GLN A 121 -2.56 -21.58 8.02
N ALA A 122 -2.29 -21.10 6.81
CA ALA A 122 -1.20 -21.60 5.97
C ALA A 122 0.18 -21.46 6.65
N GLN A 123 0.39 -20.39 7.43
CA GLN A 123 1.66 -20.15 8.13
C GLN A 123 1.92 -21.09 9.32
N PHE A 124 0.87 -21.67 9.92
CA PHE A 124 1.05 -22.66 11.00
C PHE A 124 1.28 -24.08 10.47
N THR A 125 0.78 -24.40 9.28
CA THR A 125 0.98 -25.73 8.67
C THR A 125 2.42 -25.94 8.19
N GLU A 126 3.15 -24.90 7.82
CA GLU A 126 4.58 -24.99 7.43
C GLU A 126 5.56 -25.02 8.62
N ALA A 127 5.11 -24.64 9.82
CA ALA A 127 5.95 -24.55 11.03
C ALA A 127 5.80 -25.75 11.99
N ALA A 128 4.98 -26.74 11.65
CA ALA A 128 4.68 -27.94 12.44
C ALA A 128 5.28 -29.19 11.77
#